data_AF-A0A2N1DAX7-F1
#
_entry.id   AF-A0A2N1DAX7-F1
#
_cell.length_a   1.000
_cell.length_b   1.000
_cell.length_c   1.000
_cell.angle_alpha   90.00
_cell.angle_beta   90.00
_cell.angle_gamma   90.00
#
_symmetry.space_group_name_H-M   'P 1'
#
loop_
_entity.id
_entity.type
_entity.pdbx_description
1 polymer ?
#
loop_
_entity_poly.entity_id
_entity_poly.type
_entity_poly.pdbx_seq_one_letter_code
_entity_poly.pdbx_strand_id
1 'polypeptide(L)'
;MVRAGAPAGWHQASLVEDISNVSILKLPPYSPELNPIEQVWSWLRQHHLAIRCFSGYDDIVDASSIAWIDFVSDVKRVTKMCSRDWLEVRKT
;
A
#
# COMPACT_ATOMS: atom_id res chain seq x y z
N MET A 1 -9.56 8.09 7.79
CA MET A 1 -8.59 7.36 6.94
C MET A 1 -7.76 6.47 7.83
N VAL A 2 -7.83 5.14 7.66
CA VAL A 2 -7.03 4.21 8.46
C VAL A 2 -5.71 3.95 7.75
N ARG A 3 -4.59 4.19 8.44
CA ARG A 3 -3.28 3.73 7.96
C ARG A 3 -3.01 2.35 8.55
N ALA A 4 -3.08 1.33 7.69
CA ALA A 4 -2.54 0.01 7.99
C ALA A 4 -1.05 0.04 7.65
N GLY A 5 -0.20 -0.14 8.66
CA GLY A 5 1.25 -0.16 8.48
C GLY A 5 1.84 -1.38 9.15
N ALA A 6 2.80 -2.04 8.50
CA ALA A 6 3.71 -2.93 9.20
C ALA A 6 4.39 -2.13 10.33
N PRO A 7 4.56 -2.69 11.54
CA PRO A 7 5.19 -1.99 12.65
C PRO A 7 6.69 -1.81 12.40
N ALA A 8 7.04 -0.85 11.55
CA ALA A 8 8.38 -0.27 11.45
C ALA A 8 8.54 0.77 12.57
N GLY A 9 9.73 0.97 13.11
CA GLY A 9 9.99 1.94 14.19
C GLY A 9 9.56 3.38 13.88
N TRP A 10 9.32 3.67 12.60
CA TRP A 10 8.85 4.95 12.05
C TRP A 10 7.33 5.11 12.02
N HIS A 11 6.54 4.05 12.28
CA HIS A 11 5.07 4.08 12.32
C HIS A 11 4.58 4.19 13.77
N GLN A 12 4.81 5.35 14.38
CA GLN A 12 4.46 5.64 15.78
C GLN A 12 3.08 6.29 15.91
N ALA A 13 2.38 6.01 17.01
CA ALA A 13 1.06 6.58 17.29
C ALA A 13 1.09 8.11 17.45
N SER A 14 2.16 8.63 18.05
CA SER A 14 2.42 10.05 18.26
C SER A 14 2.39 10.89 16.98
N LEU A 15 2.65 10.28 15.81
CA LEU A 15 2.64 10.99 14.52
C LEU A 15 1.24 11.40 14.05
N VAL A 16 0.19 10.83 14.64
CA VAL A 16 -1.20 11.09 14.23
C VAL A 16 -2.11 11.51 15.39
N GLU A 17 -1.55 11.75 16.58
CA GLU A 17 -2.33 12.13 17.78
C GLU A 17 -3.17 13.41 17.55
N ASP A 18 -2.64 14.37 16.77
CA ASP A 18 -3.34 15.62 16.45
C ASP A 18 -4.25 15.54 15.21
N ILE A 19 -4.36 14.37 14.57
CA ILE A 19 -5.13 14.18 13.34
C ILE A 19 -6.43 13.43 13.64
N SER A 20 -7.49 14.19 13.93
CA SER A 20 -8.78 13.67 14.39
C SER A 20 -9.48 12.68 13.44
N ASN A 21 -9.14 12.69 12.15
CA ASN A 21 -9.74 11.81 11.13
C ASN A 21 -8.83 10.65 10.69
N VAL A 22 -7.73 10.40 11.40
CA VAL A 22 -6.80 9.30 11.12
C VAL A 22 -6.74 8.35 12.29
N SER A 23 -6.76 7.05 11.99
CA SER A 23 -6.56 6.00 12.99
C SER A 23 -5.48 5.04 12.50
N ILE A 24 -4.67 4.53 13.42
CA ILE A 24 -3.63 3.54 13.11
C ILE A 24 -4.18 2.14 13.34
N LEU A 25 -4.06 1.31 12.31
CA LEU A 25 -4.28 -0.12 12.41
C LEU A 25 -2.92 -0.81 12.55
N LYS A 26 -2.65 -1.36 13.73
CA LYS A 26 -1.44 -2.15 13.98
C LYS A 26 -1.65 -3.56 13.44
N LEU A 27 -0.80 -3.96 12.51
CA LEU A 27 -0.75 -5.33 12.01
C LEU A 27 0.17 -6.18 12.91
N PRO A 28 -0.10 -7.47 13.07
CA PRO A 28 0.80 -8.37 13.77
C PRO A 28 2.18 -8.41 13.07
N PRO A 29 3.28 -8.55 13.84
CA PRO A 29 4.61 -8.69 13.25
C PRO A 29 4.67 -9.87 12.28
N TYR A 30 5.44 -9.70 11.19
CA TYR A 30 5.69 -10.75 10.19
C TYR A 30 4.45 -11.25 9.42
N SER A 31 3.37 -10.46 9.35
CA SER A 31 2.16 -10.78 8.57
C SER A 31 1.98 -9.89 7.32
N PRO A 32 2.84 -10.00 6.30
CA PRO A 32 2.71 -9.22 5.06
C PRO A 32 1.40 -9.48 4.31
N GLU A 33 0.81 -10.68 4.44
CA GLU A 33 -0.46 -11.07 3.85
C GLU A 33 -1.64 -10.20 4.30
N LEU A 34 -1.54 -9.63 5.50
CA LEU A 34 -2.56 -8.73 6.07
C LEU A 34 -2.40 -7.29 5.59
N ASN A 35 -1.24 -6.93 5.04
CA ASN A 35 -0.98 -5.59 4.54
C ASN A 35 -1.38 -5.49 3.05
N PRO A 36 -2.46 -4.77 2.70
CA PRO A 36 -2.93 -4.70 1.32
C PRO A 36 -1.90 -4.14 0.33
N ILE A 37 -0.96 -3.30 0.79
CA ILE A 37 0.09 -2.73 -0.07
C ILE A 37 0.99 -3.81 -0.68
N GLU A 38 1.18 -4.95 0.00
CA GLU A 38 2.02 -6.04 -0.52
C GLU A 38 1.40 -6.69 -1.77
N GLN A 39 0.07 -6.74 -1.84
CA GLN A 39 -0.64 -7.22 -3.03
C GLN A 39 -0.48 -6.24 -4.19
N VAL A 40 -0.55 -4.93 -3.91
CA VAL A 40 -0.31 -3.88 -4.91
C VAL A 40 1.10 -4.00 -5.47
N TRP A 41 2.11 -4.15 -4.61
CA TRP A 41 3.50 -4.35 -5.06
C TRP A 41 3.70 -5.62 -5.87
N SER A 42 3.05 -6.72 -5.46
CA SER A 42 3.08 -7.96 -6.23
C SER A 42 2.51 -7.76 -7.63
N TRP A 43 1.38 -7.07 -7.76
CA TRP A 43 0.74 -6.79 -9.04
C TRP A 43 1.61 -5.91 -9.94
N LEU A 44 2.14 -4.80 -9.42
CA LEU A 44 3.00 -3.89 -10.18
C LEU A 44 4.24 -4.60 -10.73
N ARG A 45 4.88 -5.45 -9.91
CA ARG A 45 6.02 -6.26 -10.36
C ARG A 45 5.63 -7.22 -11.47
N GLN A 46 4.55 -7.97 -11.31
CA GLN A 46 4.14 -8.99 -12.29
C GLN A 46 3.71 -8.40 -13.65
N HIS A 47 3.17 -7.18 -13.68
CA HIS A 47 2.56 -6.63 -14.89
C HIS A 47 3.45 -5.60 -15.60
N HIS A 48 4.27 -4.85 -14.87
CA HIS A 48 5.01 -3.72 -15.44
C HIS A 48 6.52 -3.77 -15.20
N LEU A 49 6.95 -4.23 -14.02
CA LEU A 49 8.34 -4.02 -13.56
C LEU A 49 9.22 -5.28 -13.60
N ALA A 50 8.66 -6.46 -13.89
CA ALA A 50 9.43 -7.70 -13.97
C ALA A 50 10.32 -7.75 -15.23
N ILE A 51 11.52 -8.33 -15.08
CA ILE A 51 12.45 -8.65 -16.17
C ILE A 51 12.78 -7.42 -17.03
N ARG A 52 13.02 -6.28 -16.37
CA ARG A 52 13.47 -5.04 -17.02
C ARG A 52 14.87 -4.67 -16.55
N CYS A 53 15.68 -4.16 -17.48
CA CYS A 53 16.93 -3.49 -17.18
C CYS A 53 16.68 -1.98 -17.23
N PHE A 54 17.04 -1.28 -16.17
CA PHE A 54 16.89 0.18 -16.09
C PHE A 54 18.20 0.86 -16.45
N SER A 55 18.10 1.93 -17.23
CA SER A 55 19.24 2.73 -17.67
C SER A 55 19.77 3.68 -16.59
N GLY A 56 18.96 4.00 -15.58
CA GLY A 56 19.31 4.89 -14.49
C GLY A 56 18.13 5.19 -13.56
N TYR A 57 18.29 6.16 -12.68
CA TYR A 57 17.28 6.55 -11.70
C TYR A 57 15.98 7.02 -12.35
N ASP A 58 16.05 7.92 -13.33
CA ASP A 58 14.86 8.50 -13.97
C ASP A 58 14.00 7.43 -14.66
N ASP A 59 14.64 6.45 -15.29
CA ASP A 59 13.97 5.32 -15.94
C ASP A 59 13.21 4.42 -14.94
N ILE A 60 13.76 4.25 -13.72
CA ILE A 60 13.06 3.55 -12.62
C ILE A 60 11.83 4.34 -12.18
N VAL A 61 11.96 5.66 -12.02
CA VAL A 61 10.88 6.54 -11.59
C VAL A 61 9.76 6.57 -12.63
N ASP A 62 10.12 6.70 -13.91
CA ASP A 62 9.17 6.73 -15.02
C ASP A 62 8.43 5.40 -15.15
N ALA A 63 9.14 4.28 -15.15
CA ALA A 63 8.52 2.96 -15.21
C ALA A 63 7.58 2.71 -14.03
N SER A 64 7.98 3.10 -12.82
CA SER A 64 7.15 2.98 -11.61
C SER A 64 5.91 3.87 -11.69
N SER A 65 6.05 5.08 -12.23
CA SER A 65 4.94 6.03 -12.38
C SER A 65 3.92 5.55 -13.40
N ILE A 66 4.38 5.03 -14.54
CA ILE A 66 3.53 4.42 -15.57
C ILE A 66 2.77 3.22 -14.99
N ALA A 67 3.48 2.32 -14.30
CA ALA A 67 2.87 1.16 -13.67
C ALA A 67 1.79 1.56 -12.66
N TRP A 68 2.06 2.60 -11.86
CA TRP A 68 1.11 3.14 -10.89
C TRP A 68 -0.12 3.73 -11.56
N ILE A 69 0.05 4.57 -12.60
CA ILE A 69 -1.05 5.17 -13.36
C ILE A 69 -1.97 4.10 -13.96
N ASP A 70 -1.37 3.08 -14.58
CA ASP A 70 -2.13 1.95 -15.12
C ASP A 70 -2.89 1.19 -14.01
N PHE A 71 -2.23 0.90 -12.89
CA PHE A 71 -2.87 0.26 -11.73
C PHE A 71 -4.09 1.04 -11.21
N VAL A 72 -3.95 2.35 -10.98
CA VAL A 72 -5.03 3.16 -10.38
C VAL A 72 -6.16 3.49 -11.36
N SER A 73 -5.94 3.31 -12.66
CA SER A 73 -6.98 3.49 -13.67
C SER A 73 -8.13 2.47 -13.52
N ASP A 74 -7.86 1.29 -12.95
CA ASP A 74 -8.88 0.28 -12.62
C ASP A 74 -9.30 0.38 -11.15
N VAL A 75 -10.22 1.31 -10.88
CA VAL A 75 -10.76 1.55 -9.52
C VAL A 75 -11.31 0.26 -8.88
N LYS A 76 -11.96 -0.61 -9.66
CA LYS A 76 -12.56 -1.85 -9.13
C LYS A 76 -11.48 -2.80 -8.62
N ARG A 77 -10.36 -2.92 -9.36
CA ARG A 77 -9.19 -3.71 -8.92
C ARG A 77 -8.58 -3.13 -7.65
N VAL A 78 -8.33 -1.83 -7.63
CA VAL A 78 -7.76 -1.14 -6.46
C VAL A 78 -8.62 -1.40 -5.22
N THR A 79 -9.94 -1.20 -5.31
CA THR A 79 -10.86 -1.45 -4.21
C THR A 79 -10.82 -2.90 -3.76
N LYS A 80 -10.89 -3.86 -4.69
CA LYS A 80 -10.87 -5.30 -4.38
C LYS A 80 -9.58 -5.74 -3.72
N MET A 81 -8.43 -5.25 -4.17
CA MET A 81 -7.12 -5.64 -3.62
C MET A 81 -6.89 -5.07 -2.22
N CYS A 82 -7.41 -3.86 -1.97
CA CYS A 82 -7.27 -3.16 -0.70
C CYS A 82 -8.38 -3.46 0.33
N SER A 83 -9.45 -4.17 -0.06
CA SER A 83 -10.52 -4.57 0.86
C SER A 83 -10.17 -5.83 1.65
N ARG A 84 -10.61 -5.88 2.91
CA ARG A 84 -10.51 -7.05 3.79
C ARG A 84 -11.78 -7.16 4.62
N ASP A 85 -12.43 -8.32 4.59
CA ASP A 85 -13.71 -8.55 5.29
C ASP A 85 -13.59 -8.40 6.82
N TRP A 86 -12.39 -8.63 7.36
CA TRP A 86 -12.11 -8.46 8.80
C TRP A 86 -11.78 -7.02 9.20
N LEU A 87 -11.52 -6.13 8.23
CA LEU A 87 -11.09 -4.74 8.48
C LEU A 87 -12.33 -3.84 8.56
N GLU A 88 -13.21 -4.17 9.50
CA GLU A 88 -14.37 -3.37 9.87
C GLU A 88 -13.94 -2.30 10.88
N VAL A 89 -13.84 -1.05 10.42
CA VAL A 89 -13.58 0.07 11.31
C VAL A 89 -14.86 0.36 12.08
N ARG A 90 -14.99 -0.18 13.30
CA ARG A 90 -16.06 0.21 14.20
C ARG A 90 -15.98 1.73 14.40
N LYS A 91 -17.05 2.44 14.01
CA LYS A 91 -17.23 3.84 14.41
C LYS A 91 -17.53 3.84 15.91
N THR A 92 -16.52 4.07 16.73
CA THR A 92 -16.71 4.63 18.08
C THR A 92 -17.12 6.09 17.99
#